data_AF-A0A916CZT4-F1
#
_entry.id   AF-A0A916CZT4-F1
#
_cell.length_a   1.000
_cell.length_b   1.000
_cell.length_c   1.000
_cell.angle_alpha   90.00
_cell.angle_beta   90.00
_cell.angle_gamma   90.00
#
_symmetry.space_group_name_H-M   'P 1'
#
loop_
_entity.id
_entity.type
_entity.pdbx_description
1 polymer ?
#
loop_
_entity_poly.entity_id
_entity_poly.type
_entity_poly.pdbx_seq_one_letter_code
_entity_poly.pdbx_strand_id
1 'polypeptide(L)'
;MVIVRRMAALALFVLLLVVGWKFAHANADEVRLDLLFGAFEGVKVWWLAVASFAVGALVAVAACFVEMTRLGLLSRRYRKAITRLEAELHGLRALPLSPEASATAERSGAARTGRDL
;
A
#
# COMPACT_ATOMS: atom_id res chain seq x y z
N MET A 1 -1.20 12.23 -24.91
CA MET A 1 -0.85 13.12 -23.77
C MET A 1 0.51 12.84 -23.12
N VAL A 2 1.38 11.97 -23.67
CA VAL A 2 2.70 11.70 -23.08
C VAL A 2 3.69 12.85 -23.30
N ILE A 3 3.59 13.54 -24.46
CA ILE A 3 4.47 14.67 -24.81
C ILE A 3 4.20 15.88 -23.89
N VAL A 4 2.93 16.23 -23.67
CA VAL A 4 2.55 17.33 -22.73
C VAL A 4 3.05 17.03 -21.32
N ARG A 5 2.90 15.79 -20.84
CA ARG A 5 3.43 15.36 -19.54
C ARG A 5 4.96 15.46 -19.48
N ARG A 6 5.66 15.07 -20.55
CA ARG A 6 7.13 15.18 -20.64
C ARG A 6 7.59 16.64 -20.66
N MET A 7 6.90 17.50 -21.39
CA MET A 7 7.20 18.94 -21.43
C MET A 7 6.93 19.63 -20.10
N ALA A 8 5.82 19.29 -19.44
CA ALA A 8 5.53 19.79 -18.10
C ALA A 8 6.57 19.31 -17.07
N ALA A 9 6.98 18.04 -17.13
CA ALA A 9 8.04 17.50 -16.28
C ALA A 9 9.39 18.18 -16.55
N LEU A 10 9.73 18.43 -17.82
CA LEU A 10 10.96 19.13 -18.19
C LEU A 10 10.93 20.58 -17.71
N ALA A 11 9.82 21.29 -17.89
CA ALA A 11 9.64 22.65 -17.41
C ALA A 11 9.75 22.74 -15.88
N LEU A 12 9.11 21.81 -15.16
CA LEU A 12 9.24 21.70 -13.71
C LEU A 12 10.68 21.42 -13.27
N PHE A 13 11.37 20.51 -13.97
CA PHE A 13 12.77 20.20 -13.70
C PHE A 13 13.68 21.42 -13.89
N VAL A 14 13.53 22.15 -15.01
CA VAL A 14 14.29 23.37 -15.27
C VAL A 14 13.98 24.44 -14.22
N LEU A 15 12.70 24.59 -13.85
CA LEU A 15 12.30 25.53 -12.79
C LEU A 15 12.97 25.18 -11.45
N LEU A 16 12.90 23.92 -11.03
CA LEU A 16 13.54 23.45 -9.80
C LEU A 16 15.05 23.66 -9.84
N LEU A 17 15.70 23.41 -10.99
CA LEU A 17 17.13 23.63 -11.16
C LEU A 17 17.50 25.09 -10.99
N VAL A 18 16.77 26.00 -11.66
CA VAL A 18 17.03 27.45 -11.58
C VAL A 18 16.77 27.98 -10.18
N VAL A 19 15.66 27.58 -9.56
CA VAL A 19 15.32 27.98 -8.18
C VAL A 19 16.36 27.45 -7.20
N GLY A 20 16.74 26.16 -7.31
CA GLY A 20 17.75 25.54 -6.47
C GLY A 20 19.12 26.20 -6.62
N TRP A 21 19.53 26.51 -7.84
CA TRP A 21 20.77 27.22 -8.11
C TRP A 21 20.79 28.62 -7.49
N LYS A 22 19.73 29.41 -7.73
CA LYS A 22 19.60 30.75 -7.14
C LYS A 22 19.57 30.70 -5.62
N PHE A 23 18.88 29.71 -5.05
CA PHE A 23 18.79 29.50 -3.62
C PHE A 23 20.16 29.17 -3.01
N ALA A 24 20.91 28.25 -3.62
CA ALA A 24 22.25 27.89 -3.15
C ALA A 24 23.23 29.07 -3.24
N HIS A 25 23.16 29.87 -4.30
CA HIS A 25 24.02 31.04 -4.48
C HIS A 25 23.67 32.18 -3.51
N ALA A 26 22.37 32.44 -3.29
CA ALA A 26 21.91 33.47 -2.37
C ALA A 26 22.12 33.11 -0.88
N ASN A 27 22.27 31.82 -0.57
CA ASN A 27 22.49 31.31 0.78
C ASN A 27 23.84 30.59 0.89
N ALA A 28 24.85 31.11 0.20
CA ALA A 28 26.22 30.61 0.22
C ALA A 28 26.98 30.99 1.50
N ASP A 29 26.38 31.83 2.34
CA ASP A 29 26.92 32.25 3.63
C ASP A 29 27.19 31.03 4.53
N GLU A 30 28.36 31.08 5.15
CA GLU A 30 28.83 30.02 6.03
C GLU A 30 28.45 30.37 7.46
N VAL A 31 27.77 29.43 8.12
CA VAL A 31 27.28 29.60 9.48
C VAL A 31 27.90 28.52 10.35
N ARG A 32 28.28 28.91 11.57
CA ARG A 32 28.73 27.98 12.59
C ARG A 32 27.53 27.27 13.20
N LEU A 33 27.57 25.95 13.19
CA LEU A 33 26.53 25.10 13.76
C LEU A 33 27.01 24.47 15.04
N ASP A 34 26.51 24.96 16.16
CA ASP A 34 26.68 24.30 17.44
C ASP A 34 25.55 23.27 17.60
N LEU A 35 25.86 21.99 17.38
CA LEU A 35 24.97 20.88 17.69
C LEU A 35 25.23 20.38 19.12
N LEU A 36 24.26 19.65 19.68
CA LEU A 36 24.32 19.09 21.03
C LEU A 36 25.58 18.22 21.28
N PHE A 37 26.17 17.65 20.23
CA PHE A 37 27.33 16.75 20.29
C PHE A 37 28.61 17.31 19.63
N GLY A 38 28.61 18.56 19.17
CA GLY A 38 29.79 19.16 18.53
C GLY A 38 29.47 20.38 17.68
N ALA A 39 30.50 21.19 17.43
CA ALA A 39 30.42 22.37 16.57
C ALA A 39 31.00 22.06 15.19
N PHE A 40 30.28 22.44 14.14
CA PHE A 40 30.76 22.41 12.76
C PHE A 40 30.90 23.84 12.24
N GLU A 41 32.10 24.17 11.76
CA GLU A 41 32.39 25.46 11.14
C GLU A 41 32.34 25.34 9.61
N GLY A 42 32.04 26.45 8.93
CA GLY A 42 32.06 26.52 7.46
C GLY A 42 30.87 25.87 6.75
N VAL A 43 29.78 25.55 7.45
CA VAL A 43 28.63 24.87 6.83
C VAL A 43 27.72 25.89 6.16
N LYS A 44 27.41 25.66 4.88
CA LYS A 44 26.51 26.52 4.12
C LYS A 44 25.05 26.29 4.50
N VAL A 45 24.31 27.38 4.67
CA VAL A 45 22.89 27.36 5.10
C VAL A 45 22.01 26.53 4.17
N TRP A 46 22.24 26.61 2.85
CA TRP A 46 21.45 25.84 1.89
C TRP A 46 21.58 24.32 2.10
N TRP A 47 22.73 23.84 2.57
CA TRP A 47 22.97 22.42 2.80
C TRP A 47 22.09 21.91 3.95
N LEU A 48 21.93 22.73 4.99
CA LEU A 48 21.06 22.42 6.13
C LEU A 48 19.59 22.42 5.75
N ALA A 49 19.16 23.41 4.97
CA ALA A 49 17.78 23.49 4.49
C ALA A 49 17.44 22.25 3.66
N VAL A 50 18.33 21.84 2.76
CA VAL A 50 18.13 20.65 1.92
C VAL A 50 18.18 19.37 2.76
N ALA A 51 19.13 19.24 3.68
CA ALA A 51 19.25 18.05 4.53
C ALA A 51 18.05 17.88 5.46
N SER A 52 17.58 18.96 6.11
CA SER A 52 16.39 18.92 6.98
C SER A 52 15.13 18.56 6.19
N PHE A 53 14.96 19.14 5.00
CA PHE A 53 13.88 18.77 4.10
C PHE A 53 13.96 17.30 3.68
N ALA A 54 15.15 16.81 3.30
CA ALA A 54 15.36 15.43 2.89
C ALA A 54 15.04 14.45 4.03
N VAL A 55 15.43 14.76 5.26
CA VAL A 55 15.07 13.95 6.44
C VAL A 55 13.56 13.93 6.63
N GLY A 56 12.89 15.09 6.56
CA GLY A 56 11.43 15.17 6.66
C GLY A 56 10.72 14.37 5.58
N ALA A 57 11.18 14.48 4.32
CA ALA A 57 10.66 13.71 3.20
C ALA A 57 10.85 12.20 3.40
N LEU A 58 12.01 11.78 3.90
CA LEU A 58 12.30 10.37 4.16
C LEU A 58 11.41 9.80 5.26
N VAL A 59 11.15 10.55 6.33
CA VAL A 59 10.21 10.17 7.39
C VAL A 59 8.79 10.04 6.84
N ALA A 60 8.35 10.98 6.00
CA ALA A 60 7.03 10.92 5.37
C ALA A 60 6.87 9.70 4.45
N VAL A 61 7.90 9.42 3.62
CA VAL A 61 7.92 8.22 2.76
C VAL A 61 7.88 6.95 3.59
N ALA A 62 8.65 6.88 4.67
CA ALA A 62 8.65 5.72 5.57
C ALA A 62 7.26 5.50 6.20
N ALA A 63 6.60 6.57 6.67
CA ALA A 63 5.24 6.48 7.21
C ALA A 63 4.24 5.98 6.17
N CYS A 64 4.28 6.50 4.94
CA CYS A 64 3.44 6.04 3.84
C CYS A 64 3.69 4.56 3.52
N PHE A 65 4.95 4.11 3.54
CA PHE A 65 5.30 2.72 3.26
C PHE A 65 4.76 1.77 4.33
N VAL A 66 4.83 2.16 5.60
CA VAL A 66 4.25 1.40 6.72
C VAL A 66 2.74 1.25 6.55
N GLU A 67 2.03 2.32 6.23
CA GLU A 67 0.58 2.25 6.05
C GLU A 67 0.20 1.43 4.80
N MET A 68 0.93 1.59 3.70
CA MET A 68 0.69 0.82 2.48
C MET A 68 0.92 -0.69 2.69
N THR A 69 1.96 -1.07 3.43
CA THR A 69 2.22 -2.47 3.78
C THR A 69 1.12 -3.03 4.70
N ARG A 70 0.67 -2.25 5.70
CA ARG A 70 -0.45 -2.61 6.57
C ARG A 70 -1.75 -2.85 5.78
N LEU A 71 -2.10 -1.94 4.87
CA LEU A 71 -3.27 -2.08 3.99
C LEU A 71 -3.17 -3.33 3.11
N GLY A 72 -1.98 -3.60 2.56
CA GLY A 72 -1.73 -4.80 1.76
C GLY A 72 -1.96 -6.09 2.56
N LEU A 73 -1.48 -6.14 3.81
CA LEU A 73 -1.70 -7.28 4.70
C LEU A 73 -3.18 -7.44 5.07
N LEU A 74 -3.87 -6.35 5.42
CA LEU A 74 -5.30 -6.38 5.74
C LEU A 74 -6.14 -6.86 4.55
N SER A 75 -5.86 -6.34 3.35
CA SER A 75 -6.53 -6.77 2.11
C SER A 75 -6.39 -8.28 1.88
N ARG A 76 -5.18 -8.83 2.08
CA ARG A 76 -4.94 -10.29 2.01
C ARG A 76 -5.73 -11.06 3.06
N ARG A 77 -5.79 -10.56 4.31
CA ARG A 77 -6.55 -11.19 5.40
C ARG A 77 -8.05 -11.18 5.11
N TYR A 78 -8.60 -10.05 4.66
CA TYR A 78 -10.02 -9.94 4.33
C TYR A 78 -10.42 -10.83 3.15
N ARG A 79 -9.59 -10.93 2.10
CA ARG A 79 -9.83 -11.88 1.01
C ARG A 79 -9.93 -13.32 1.51
N LYS A 80 -9.01 -13.74 2.38
CA LYS A 80 -9.06 -15.09 2.99
C LYS A 80 -10.32 -15.30 3.84
N ALA A 81 -10.72 -14.30 4.62
CA ALA A 81 -11.91 -14.37 5.45
C ALA A 81 -13.19 -14.50 4.61
N ILE A 82 -13.30 -13.73 3.52
CA ILE A 82 -14.42 -13.80 2.57
C ILE A 82 -14.53 -15.20 1.97
N THR A 83 -13.43 -15.75 1.43
CA THR A 83 -13.45 -17.09 0.82
C THR A 83 -13.84 -18.18 1.82
N ARG A 84 -13.42 -18.07 3.08
CA ARG A 84 -13.83 -19.01 4.13
C ARG A 84 -15.33 -18.90 4.44
N LEU A 85 -15.83 -17.68 4.60
CA LEU A 85 -17.25 -17.43 4.83
C LEU A 85 -18.11 -17.94 3.67
N GLU A 86 -17.68 -17.72 2.43
CA GLU A 86 -18.36 -18.23 1.24
C GLU A 86 -18.41 -19.77 1.22
N ALA A 87 -17.33 -20.45 1.62
CA ALA A 87 -17.30 -21.90 1.72
C ALA A 87 -18.25 -22.44 2.81
N GLU A 88 -18.30 -21.77 3.97
CA GLU A 88 -19.24 -22.12 5.06
C GLU A 88 -20.70 -21.92 4.61
N LEU A 89 -20.99 -20.81 3.91
CA LEU A 89 -22.31 -20.55 3.33
C LEU A 89 -22.71 -21.60 2.29
N HIS A 90 -21.76 -22.02 1.45
CA HIS A 90 -21.98 -23.08 0.48
C HIS A 90 -22.27 -24.43 1.17
N GLY A 91 -21.53 -24.76 2.22
CA GLY A 91 -21.77 -25.95 3.04
C GLY A 91 -23.15 -25.94 3.71
N LEU A 92 -23.57 -24.80 4.27
CA LEU A 92 -24.89 -24.64 4.86
C LEU A 92 -26.03 -24.73 3.84
N ARG A 93 -25.80 -24.28 2.60
CA ARG A 93 -26.77 -24.40 1.50
C ARG A 93 -26.83 -25.79 0.89
N ALA A 94 -25.77 -26.58 1.00
CA ALA A 94 -25.72 -27.95 0.51
C ALA A 94 -26.33 -28.96 1.50
N LEU A 95 -26.61 -28.56 2.74
CA LEU A 95 -27.31 -29.41 3.71
C LEU A 95 -28.77 -29.62 3.26
N PRO A 96 -29.27 -30.88 3.22
CA PRO A 96 -30.66 -31.14 2.89
C PRO A 96 -31.55 -30.54 3.98
N LEU A 97 -32.28 -29.48 3.63
CA LEU A 97 -33.08 -28.67 4.56
C LEU A 97 -34.36 -29.36 5.06
N SER A 98 -34.52 -30.68 4.87
CA SER A 98 -35.63 -31.42 5.46
C SER A 98 -35.30 -32.90 5.65
N PRO A 99 -35.57 -33.48 6.83
CA PRO A 99 -35.45 -34.93 7.04
C PRO A 99 -36.32 -35.74 6.05
N GLU A 100 -37.39 -35.17 5.51
CA GLU A 100 -38.21 -35.82 4.46
C GLU A 100 -37.50 -35.92 3.10
N ALA A 101 -36.65 -34.93 2.75
CA ALA A 101 -35.92 -34.93 1.49
C ALA A 101 -34.82 -36.01 1.47
N SER A 102 -34.14 -36.20 2.60
CA SER A 102 -33.14 -37.27 2.78
C SER A 102 -33.77 -38.66 2.75
N ALA A 103 -34.92 -38.85 3.41
CA ALA A 103 -35.67 -40.11 3.39
C ALA A 103 -36.23 -40.47 1.99
N THR A 104 -36.57 -39.46 1.18
CA THR A 104 -37.07 -39.64 -0.20
C THR A 104 -35.93 -40.01 -1.17
N ALA A 105 -34.74 -39.43 -1.00
CA ALA A 105 -33.56 -39.76 -1.79
C ALA A 105 -33.07 -41.20 -1.54
N GLU A 106 -33.03 -41.63 -0.27
CA GLU A 106 -32.68 -43.02 0.09
C GLU A 106 -33.71 -44.03 -0.42
N ARG A 107 -35.02 -43.74 -0.32
CA ARG A 107 -36.08 -44.60 -0.89
C ARG A 107 -36.02 -44.70 -2.42
N SER A 108 -35.67 -43.60 -3.11
CA SER A 108 -35.53 -43.61 -4.58
C SER A 108 -34.29 -44.37 -5.06
N GLY A 109 -33.22 -44.40 -4.25
CA GLY A 109 -32.03 -45.22 -4.52
C GLY A 109 -32.32 -46.71 -4.32
N ALA A 110 -32.95 -47.08 -3.21
CA ALA A 110 -33.31 -48.47 -2.90
C ALA A 110 -34.34 -49.06 -3.89
N ALA A 111 -35.28 -48.25 -4.39
CA ALA A 111 -36.28 -48.68 -5.37
C ALA A 111 -35.71 -48.95 -6.79
N ARG A 112 -34.52 -48.43 -7.11
CA ARG A 112 -33.84 -48.72 -8.39
C ARG A 112 -33.06 -50.04 -8.35
N THR A 113 -32.47 -50.39 -7.21
CA THR A 113 -31.65 -51.62 -7.07
C THR A 113 -32.50 -52.89 -7.01
N GLY A 114 -33.80 -52.78 -6.65
CA GLY A 114 -34.73 -53.93 -6.61
C GLY A 114 -35.47 -54.22 -7.92
N ARG A 115 -35.19 -53.52 -9.02
CA ARG A 115 -35.84 -53.74 -10.33
C ARG A 115 -35.00 -54.56 -11.31
N ASP A 116 -33.74 -54.83 -10.96
CA ASP A 116 -32.77 -55.55 -11.80
C ASP A 116 -32.53 -57.01 -11.33
N LEU A 117 -33.45 -57.57 -10.53
CA LEU A 117 -33.54 -58.99 -10.15
C LEU A 117 -34.91 -59.54 -10.58
#